data_AF-A0A7C2IL39-F1
#
_entry.id   AF-A0A7C2IL39-F1
#
_cell.length_a   1.000
_cell.length_b   1.000
_cell.length_c   1.000
_cell.angle_alpha   90.00
_cell.angle_beta   90.00
_cell.angle_gamma   90.00
#
_symmetry.space_group_name_H-M   'P 1'
#
loop_
_entity.id
_entity.type
_entity.pdbx_description
1 polymer ?
#
loop_
_entity_poly.entity_id
_entity_poly.type
_entity_poly.pdbx_seq_one_letter_code
_entity_poly.pdbx_strand_id
1 'polypeptide(L)'
;MSTQGINQLLGELRAMSSLAAGQAPAVDKTAPEVDFSDVLKSTLEQVNQVQNTSLELQKQFELGEEGVNIQDVMVSMQKASLSFQTMVQARNKLVSAYQEIMNTQV
;
A
#
# COMPACT_ATOMS: atom_id res chain seq x y z
N MET A 1 -27.81 35.65 -26.33
CA MET A 1 -27.12 34.35 -26.49
C MET A 1 -25.62 34.48 -26.78
N SER A 2 -25.06 35.69 -26.96
CA SER A 2 -23.63 35.91 -27.28
C SER A 2 -22.71 36.06 -26.06
N THR A 3 -23.27 36.28 -24.86
CA THR A 3 -22.50 36.51 -23.61
C THR A 3 -22.09 35.22 -22.89
N GLN A 4 -22.79 34.12 -23.18
CA GLN A 4 -22.53 32.81 -22.55
C GLN A 4 -21.25 32.16 -23.11
N GLY A 5 -21.03 32.28 -24.42
CA GLY A 5 -19.80 31.79 -25.07
C GLY A 5 -18.56 32.56 -24.64
N ILE A 6 -18.69 33.86 -24.35
CA ILE A 6 -17.58 34.70 -23.88
C ILE A 6 -17.12 34.27 -22.47
N ASN A 7 -18.06 33.94 -21.57
CA ASN A 7 -17.70 33.44 -20.24
C ASN A 7 -17.03 32.07 -20.29
N GLN A 8 -17.39 31.22 -21.25
CA GLN A 8 -16.80 29.91 -21.44
C GLN A 8 -15.37 30.01 -22.00
N LEU A 9 -15.18 30.91 -22.97
CA LEU A 9 -13.86 31.22 -23.53
C LEU A 9 -12.92 31.85 -22.49
N LEU A 10 -13.43 32.72 -21.62
CA LEU A 10 -12.64 33.28 -20.50
C LEU A 10 -12.28 32.21 -19.46
N GLY A 11 -13.12 31.19 -19.29
CA GLY A 11 -12.85 30.04 -18.42
C GLY A 11 -11.69 29.20 -18.92
N GLU A 12 -11.68 28.86 -20.22
CA GLU A 12 -10.58 28.14 -20.87
C GLU A 12 -9.27 28.94 -20.85
N LEU A 13 -9.32 30.26 -21.13
CA LEU A 13 -8.14 31.12 -21.06
C LEU A 13 -7.52 31.16 -19.66
N ARG A 14 -8.34 31.16 -18.61
CA ARG A 14 -7.86 31.09 -17.22
C ARG A 14 -7.23 29.74 -16.90
N ALA A 15 -7.86 28.63 -17.29
CA ALA A 15 -7.31 27.29 -17.09
C ALA A 15 -5.98 27.08 -17.83
N MET A 16 -5.86 27.62 -19.04
CA MET A 16 -4.60 27.62 -19.79
C MET A 16 -3.54 28.52 -19.12
N SER A 17 -3.94 29.66 -18.57
CA SER A 17 -3.02 30.55 -17.84
C SER A 17 -2.49 29.93 -16.55
N SER A 18 -3.29 29.14 -15.83
CA SER A 18 -2.83 28.43 -14.63
C SER A 18 -1.85 27.29 -14.93
N LEU A 19 -2.04 26.62 -16.08
CA LEU A 19 -1.08 25.62 -16.57
C LEU A 19 0.24 26.25 -17.00
N ALA A 20 0.17 27.42 -17.66
CA ALA A 20 1.35 28.17 -18.11
C ALA A 20 2.11 28.86 -16.96
N ALA A 21 1.42 29.22 -15.87
CA ALA A 21 2.02 29.81 -14.67
C ALA A 21 2.81 28.81 -13.80
N GLY A 22 2.93 27.54 -14.21
CA GLY A 22 3.66 26.51 -13.46
C GLY A 22 2.99 26.10 -12.16
N GLN A 23 1.73 26.50 -11.94
CA GLN A 23 0.95 26.02 -10.81
C GLN A 23 0.56 24.58 -11.12
N ALA A 24 1.31 23.63 -10.55
CA ALA A 24 0.94 22.23 -10.57
C ALA A 24 -0.53 22.09 -10.13
N PRO A 25 -1.33 21.22 -10.77
CA PRO A 25 -2.71 21.02 -10.39
C PRO A 25 -2.75 20.77 -8.89
N ALA A 26 -3.59 21.53 -8.18
CA ALA A 26 -3.79 21.33 -6.75
C ALA A 26 -4.17 19.86 -6.57
N VAL A 27 -3.27 19.08 -5.98
CA VAL A 27 -3.54 17.70 -5.61
C VAL A 27 -4.72 17.77 -4.66
N ASP A 28 -5.87 17.28 -5.11
CA ASP A 28 -7.07 17.17 -4.29
C ASP A 28 -6.67 16.46 -2.99
N LYS A 29 -6.70 17.18 -1.88
CA LYS A 29 -6.53 16.64 -0.52
C LYS A 29 -7.75 15.82 -0.06
N THR A 30 -8.42 15.18 -1.01
CA THR A 30 -9.62 14.35 -0.82
C THR A 30 -9.34 12.90 -1.20
N ALA A 31 -8.07 12.52 -1.37
CA ALA A 31 -7.69 11.13 -1.22
C ALA A 31 -7.98 10.74 0.24
N PRO A 32 -8.63 9.58 0.50
CA PRO A 32 -8.74 9.06 1.85
C PRO A 32 -7.32 9.03 2.44
N GLU A 33 -7.15 9.66 3.60
CA GLU A 33 -5.90 9.56 4.35
C GLU A 33 -5.82 8.11 4.84
N VAL A 34 -5.23 7.25 4.01
CA VAL A 34 -4.95 5.88 4.38
C VAL A 34 -3.88 5.96 5.46
N ASP A 35 -4.28 5.69 6.71
CA ASP A 35 -3.32 5.69 7.81
C ASP A 35 -2.30 4.59 7.55
N PHE A 36 -1.06 5.03 7.35
CA PHE A 36 0.06 4.15 7.13
C PHE A 36 0.24 3.17 8.32
N SER A 37 -0.05 3.61 9.54
CA SER A 37 0.00 2.80 10.76
C SER A 37 -0.98 1.64 10.68
N ASP A 38 -2.17 1.88 10.16
CA ASP A 38 -3.20 0.85 9.97
C ASP A 38 -2.80 -0.17 8.89
N VAL A 39 -2.24 0.30 7.77
CA VAL A 39 -1.73 -0.59 6.71
C VAL A 39 -0.56 -1.43 7.22
N LEU A 40 0.37 -0.84 7.97
CA LEU A 40 1.48 -1.56 8.59
C LEU A 40 0.96 -2.62 9.55
N LYS A 41 0.06 -2.25 10.47
CA LYS A 41 -0.53 -3.16 11.43
C LYS A 41 -1.25 -4.32 10.75
N SER A 42 -2.07 -4.03 9.74
CA SER A 42 -2.75 -5.05 8.95
C SER A 42 -1.76 -5.99 8.25
N THR A 43 -0.64 -5.46 7.73
CA THR A 43 0.41 -6.26 7.09
C THR A 43 1.10 -7.19 8.10
N LEU A 44 1.40 -6.68 9.30
CA LEU A 44 1.98 -7.48 10.39
C LEU A 44 1.06 -8.62 10.82
N GLU A 45 -0.23 -8.31 10.98
CA GLU A 45 -1.27 -9.29 11.31
C GLU A 45 -1.40 -10.35 10.21
N GLN A 46 -1.39 -9.95 8.93
CA GLN A 46 -1.41 -10.89 7.80
C GLN A 46 -0.21 -11.82 7.79
N VAL A 47 1.01 -11.31 8.02
CA VAL A 47 2.22 -12.15 8.06
C VAL A 47 2.16 -13.13 9.21
N ASN A 48 1.70 -12.70 10.38
CA ASN A 48 1.51 -13.58 11.54
C ASN A 48 0.49 -14.68 11.22
N GLN A 49 -0.63 -14.32 10.61
CA GLN A 49 -1.67 -15.26 10.21
C GLN A 49 -1.13 -16.29 9.22
N VAL A 50 -0.42 -15.87 8.17
CA VAL A 50 0.15 -16.78 7.16
C VAL A 50 1.18 -17.73 7.79
N GLN A 51 2.03 -17.24 8.71
CA GLN A 51 2.94 -18.11 9.46
C GLN A 51 2.20 -19.16 10.30
N ASN A 52 1.20 -18.73 11.08
CA ASN A 52 0.44 -19.63 11.94
C ASN A 52 -0.32 -20.68 11.13
N THR A 53 -0.95 -20.28 10.02
CA THR A 53 -1.61 -21.23 9.10
C THR A 53 -0.62 -22.24 8.53
N SER A 54 0.60 -21.82 8.19
CA SER A 54 1.61 -22.75 7.67
C SER A 54 2.06 -23.77 8.71
N LEU A 55 2.30 -23.34 9.95
CA LEU A 55 2.64 -24.23 11.07
C LEU A 55 1.50 -25.20 11.40
N GLU A 56 0.26 -24.72 11.36
CA GLU A 56 -0.92 -25.53 11.61
C GLU A 56 -1.08 -26.61 10.53
N LEU A 57 -0.97 -26.25 9.25
CA LEU A 57 -1.02 -27.21 8.14
C LEU A 57 0.12 -28.23 8.22
N GLN A 58 1.33 -27.79 8.56
CA GLN A 58 2.46 -28.69 8.77
C GLN A 58 2.16 -29.70 9.88
N LYS A 59 1.63 -29.25 11.01
CA LYS A 59 1.26 -30.11 12.13
C LYS A 59 0.15 -31.10 11.76
N GLN A 60 -0.89 -30.65 11.08
CA GLN A 60 -1.99 -31.52 10.64
C GLN A 60 -1.49 -32.60 9.68
N PHE A 61 -0.57 -32.24 8.78
CA PHE A 61 0.08 -33.19 7.89
C PHE A 61 0.95 -34.20 8.65
N GLU A 62 1.76 -33.75 9.61
CA GLU A 62 2.59 -34.63 10.47
C GLU A 62 1.75 -35.60 11.30
N LEU A 63 0.54 -35.20 11.70
CA LEU A 63 -0.43 -36.03 12.41
C LEU A 63 -1.21 -36.97 11.48
N GLY A 64 -1.06 -36.83 10.16
CA GLY A 64 -1.75 -37.64 9.16
C GLY A 64 -3.25 -37.35 9.04
N GLU A 65 -3.69 -36.12 9.32
CA GLU A 65 -5.09 -35.74 9.15
C GLU A 65 -5.56 -35.92 7.70
N GLU A 66 -6.72 -36.55 7.53
CA GLU A 66 -7.34 -36.73 6.22
C GLU A 66 -7.75 -35.37 5.64
N GLY A 67 -7.33 -35.10 4.41
CA GLY A 67 -7.66 -33.86 3.69
C GLY A 67 -6.56 -32.80 3.69
N VAL A 68 -5.48 -32.97 4.46
CA VAL A 68 -4.30 -32.10 4.37
C VAL A 68 -3.27 -32.70 3.44
N ASN A 69 -3.02 -32.00 2.33
CA ASN A 69 -2.08 -32.43 1.31
C ASN A 69 -0.71 -31.76 1.50
N ILE A 70 0.38 -32.51 1.30
CA ILE A 70 1.75 -31.95 1.34
C ILE A 70 1.93 -30.79 0.35
N GLN A 71 1.20 -30.80 -0.77
CA GLN A 71 1.13 -29.67 -1.71
C GLN A 71 0.69 -28.39 -1.00
N ASP A 72 -0.36 -28.44 -0.19
CA ASP A 72 -0.92 -27.28 0.50
C ASP A 72 0.02 -26.77 1.59
N VAL A 73 0.68 -27.69 2.32
CA VAL A 73 1.72 -27.36 3.29
C VAL A 73 2.85 -26.59 2.60
N MET A 74 3.39 -27.13 1.50
CA MET A 74 4.49 -26.49 0.76
C MET A 74 4.12 -25.11 0.22
N VAL A 75 2.91 -24.96 -0.34
CA VAL A 75 2.42 -23.67 -0.83
C VAL A 75 2.26 -22.67 0.32
N SER A 76 1.72 -23.11 1.47
CA SER A 76 1.59 -22.26 2.66
C SER A 76 2.96 -21.78 3.17
N MET A 77 3.97 -22.66 3.17
CA MET A 77 5.32 -22.32 3.61
C MET A 77 5.99 -21.31 2.68
N GLN A 78 5.81 -21.48 1.36
CA GLN A 78 6.29 -20.51 0.37
C GLN A 78 5.60 -19.15 0.54
N LYS A 79 4.28 -19.15 0.78
CA LYS A 79 3.52 -17.93 1.04
C LYS A 79 4.00 -17.23 2.31
N ALA A 80 4.27 -17.98 3.38
CA ALA A 80 4.81 -17.44 4.63
C ALA A 80 6.19 -16.80 4.42
N SER A 81 7.08 -17.49 3.70
CA SER A 81 8.43 -16.97 3.39
C SER A 81 8.37 -15.68 2.57
N LEU A 82 7.57 -15.65 1.51
CA LEU A 82 7.40 -14.46 0.67
C LEU A 82 6.79 -13.29 1.46
N SER A 83 5.74 -13.56 2.25
CA SER A 83 5.10 -12.53 3.07
C SER A 83 6.07 -11.91 4.08
N PHE A 84 6.93 -12.74 4.69
CA PHE A 84 7.97 -12.27 5.59
C PHE A 84 9.01 -11.40 4.88
N GLN A 85 9.46 -11.80 3.68
CA GLN A 85 10.38 -10.99 2.88
C GLN A 85 9.79 -9.61 2.54
N THR A 86 8.52 -9.57 2.14
CA THR A 86 7.81 -8.31 1.89
C THR A 86 7.74 -7.44 3.15
N MET A 87 7.48 -8.03 4.32
CA MET A 87 7.47 -7.32 5.60
C MET A 87 8.84 -6.71 5.95
N VAL A 88 9.93 -7.43 5.71
CA VAL A 88 11.29 -6.90 5.91
C VAL A 88 11.52 -5.67 5.02
N GLN A 89 11.06 -5.70 3.77
CA GLN A 89 11.15 -4.54 2.89
C GLN A 89 10.30 -3.36 3.41
N ALA A 90 9.09 -3.61 3.87
CA ALA A 90 8.23 -2.58 4.47
C ALA A 90 8.89 -1.95 5.71
N ARG A 91 9.47 -2.77 6.60
CA ARG A 91 10.25 -2.29 7.75
C ARG A 91 11.43 -1.41 7.30
N ASN A 92 12.18 -1.81 6.29
CA ASN A 92 13.32 -1.04 5.81
C ASN A 92 12.88 0.31 5.24
N LYS A 93 11.81 0.33 4.43
CA LYS A 93 11.23 1.57 3.89
C LYS A 93 10.77 2.51 5.00
N LEU A 94 10.20 1.97 6.07
CA LEU A 94 9.78 2.73 7.24
C LEU A 94 10.93 3.39 7.99
N VAL A 95 11.99 2.63 8.25
CA VAL A 95 13.20 3.15 8.90
C VAL A 95 13.80 4.27 8.03
N SER A 96 13.86 4.07 6.72
CA SER A 96 14.33 5.11 5.80
C SER A 96 13.45 6.36 5.80
N ALA A 97 12.12 6.21 5.76
CA ALA A 97 11.20 7.35 5.81
C ALA A 97 11.34 8.16 7.11
N TYR A 98 11.49 7.47 8.26
CA TYR A 98 11.75 8.13 9.53
C TYR A 98 13.09 8.89 9.53
N GLN A 99 14.15 8.29 8.98
CA GLN A 99 15.45 8.94 8.82
C GLN A 99 15.38 10.17 7.89
N GLU A 100 14.59 10.10 6.82
CA GLU A 100 14.40 11.20 5.87
C GLU A 100 13.67 12.40 6.49
N ILE A 101 12.63 12.16 7.30
CA ILE A 101 11.95 13.22 8.07
C ILE A 101 12.92 13.89 9.04
N MET A 102 13.74 13.12 9.76
CA MET A 102 14.76 13.68 10.67
C MET A 102 15.80 14.54 9.93
N ASN A 103 16.23 14.12 8.75
CA ASN A 103 17.21 14.87 7.95
C ASN A 103 16.64 16.10 7.23
N THR A 104 15.32 16.18 7.02
CA THR A 104 14.66 17.35 6.40
C THR A 104 14.22 18.41 7.43
N GLN A 105 14.22 18.08 8.72
CA GLN A 105 13.90 19.03 9.80
C GLN A 105 15.12 19.79 10.36
N VAL A 106 16.33 19.55 9.86
CA VAL A 106 17.56 20.28 10.23
C VAL A 106 17.98 21.31 9.21
#